data_AF-A0A932UD06-F1
#
_entry.id   AF-A0A932UD06-F1
#
_cell.length_a   1.000
_cell.length_b   1.000
_cell.length_c   1.000
_cell.angle_alpha   90.00
_cell.angle_beta   90.00
_cell.angle_gamma   90.00
#
_symmetry.space_group_name_H-M   'P 1'
#
loop_
_entity.id
_entity.type
_entity.pdbx_description
1 polymer ?
#
loop_
_entity_poly.entity_id
_entity_poly.type
_entity_poly.pdbx_seq_one_letter_code
_entity_poly.pdbx_strand_id
1 'polypeptide(L)'
;ERFEIGGTNTPAILGQATSVRWIRETVGVDWAFERIARLGRYAWEKLAELDGVTLITPKAKMAGLVSFTVAGIEPPDLVRRLTERGVVIRYIRQPLCTRIATGFYNTEEDVDRAVAAIREVQSSL
;
A
#
# COMPACT_ATOMS: atom_id res chain seq x y z
N GLU A 1 -12.50 -27.23 -22.68
CA GLU A 1 -12.67 -25.76 -22.48
C GLU A 1 -14.06 -25.52 -21.91
N ARG A 2 -14.23 -24.68 -20.88
CA ARG A 2 -15.55 -24.41 -20.28
C ARG A 2 -15.86 -22.93 -20.04
N PHE A 3 -14.83 -22.08 -19.88
CA PHE A 3 -15.01 -20.67 -19.46
C PHE A 3 -14.23 -19.64 -20.27
N GLU A 4 -13.38 -20.05 -21.21
CA GLU A 4 -12.62 -19.15 -22.08
C GLU A 4 -13.16 -19.32 -23.50
N ILE A 5 -14.07 -18.42 -23.90
CA ILE A 5 -14.71 -18.43 -25.22
C ILE A 5 -14.18 -17.20 -25.98
N GLY A 6 -13.71 -17.40 -27.21
CA GLY A 6 -13.16 -16.34 -28.06
C GLY A 6 -11.63 -16.34 -28.10
N GLY A 7 -11.04 -15.20 -28.47
CA GLY A 7 -9.59 -15.05 -28.60
C GLY A 7 -8.88 -14.99 -27.25
N THR A 8 -7.75 -15.67 -27.14
CA THR A 8 -6.88 -15.63 -25.96
C THR A 8 -6.02 -14.36 -25.97
N ASN A 9 -5.93 -13.66 -24.84
CA ASN A 9 -4.96 -12.58 -24.66
C ASN A 9 -3.56 -13.15 -24.40
N THR A 10 -2.95 -13.72 -25.44
CA THR A 10 -1.65 -14.38 -25.38
C THR A 10 -0.55 -13.51 -24.77
N PRO A 11 -0.43 -12.20 -25.11
CA PRO A 11 0.57 -11.34 -24.47
C PRO A 11 0.41 -11.23 -22.95
N ALA A 12 -0.82 -11.08 -22.45
CA ALA A 12 -1.07 -10.99 -21.00
C ALA A 12 -0.73 -12.31 -20.28
N ILE A 13 -1.09 -13.44 -20.88
CA ILE A 13 -0.77 -14.77 -20.31
C ILE A 13 0.73 -14.98 -20.24
N LEU A 14 1.47 -14.67 -21.31
CA LEU A 14 2.93 -14.80 -21.33
C LEU A 14 3.59 -13.85 -20.33
N GLY A 15 3.11 -12.60 -20.23
CA GLY A 15 3.60 -11.63 -19.25
C GLY A 15 3.35 -12.06 -17.81
N GLN A 16 2.17 -12.62 -17.51
CA GLN A 16 1.84 -13.16 -16.20
C GLN A 16 2.70 -14.38 -15.87
N ALA A 17 2.84 -15.33 -16.80
CA ALA A 17 3.67 -16.51 -16.62
C ALA A 17 5.14 -16.14 -16.35
N THR A 18 5.66 -15.15 -17.06
CA THR A 18 7.02 -14.62 -16.87
C THR A 18 7.16 -13.95 -15.51
N SER A 19 6.21 -13.10 -15.11
CA SER A 19 6.20 -12.42 -13.81
C SER A 19 6.16 -13.42 -12.64
N VAL A 20 5.30 -14.44 -12.73
CA VAL A 20 5.21 -15.50 -11.72
C VAL A 20 6.51 -16.27 -11.64
N ARG A 21 7.13 -16.61 -12.77
CA ARG A 21 8.44 -17.28 -12.79
C ARG A 21 9.51 -16.44 -12.12
N TRP A 22 9.61 -15.16 -12.47
CA TRP A 22 10.58 -14.24 -11.87
C TRP A 22 10.39 -14.08 -10.35
N ILE A 23 9.14 -13.98 -9.87
CA ILE A 23 8.87 -13.94 -8.43
C ILE A 23 9.34 -15.24 -7.75
N ARG A 24 9.10 -16.40 -8.36
CA ARG A 24 9.47 -17.69 -7.77
C ARG A 24 10.96 -17.96 -7.78
N GLU A 25 11.64 -17.66 -8.88
CA GLU A 25 13.01 -18.08 -9.14
C GLU A 25 14.04 -16.99 -8.77
N THR A 26 13.67 -15.71 -8.83
CA THR A 26 14.60 -14.59 -8.59
C THR A 26 14.31 -13.86 -7.29
N VAL A 27 13.05 -13.50 -7.03
CA VAL A 27 12.69 -12.73 -5.81
C VAL A 27 12.59 -13.64 -4.59
N GLY A 28 11.95 -14.80 -4.75
CA GLY A 28 11.59 -15.69 -3.64
C GLY A 28 10.28 -15.29 -2.98
N VAL A 29 9.31 -16.20 -2.95
CA VAL A 29 7.96 -15.94 -2.41
C VAL A 29 8.01 -15.69 -0.90
N ASP A 30 8.76 -16.49 -0.16
CA ASP A 30 8.85 -16.37 1.30
C ASP A 30 9.55 -15.05 1.69
N TRP A 31 10.64 -14.72 1.01
CA TRP A 31 11.34 -13.44 1.21
C TRP A 31 10.42 -12.24 0.92
N ALA A 32 9.70 -12.27 -0.20
CA ALA A 32 8.78 -11.19 -0.55
C ALA A 32 7.66 -11.06 0.50
N PHE A 33 7.10 -12.18 0.96
CA PHE A 33 6.07 -12.20 1.99
C PHE A 33 6.57 -11.58 3.30
N GLU A 34 7.72 -12.01 3.81
CA GLU A 34 8.32 -11.49 5.03
C GLU A 34 8.66 -10.00 4.91
N ARG A 35 9.23 -9.57 3.78
CA ARG A 35 9.56 -8.18 3.50
C ARG A 35 8.32 -7.29 3.50
N ILE A 36 7.26 -7.71 2.81
CA ILE A 36 5.98 -6.98 2.75
C ILE A 36 5.35 -6.90 4.14
N ALA A 37 5.35 -7.99 4.91
CA ALA A 37 4.83 -8.01 6.26
C ALA A 37 5.61 -7.07 7.19
N ARG A 38 6.94 -7.04 7.07
CA ARG A 38 7.83 -6.13 7.83
C ARG A 38 7.56 -4.67 7.48
N LEU A 39 7.48 -4.32 6.20
CA LEU A 39 7.17 -2.96 5.76
C LEU A 39 5.76 -2.51 6.18
N GLY A 40 4.78 -3.40 6.04
CA GLY A 40 3.42 -3.13 6.53
C GLY A 40 3.40 -2.84 8.03
N ARG A 41 4.19 -3.60 8.82
CA ARG A 41 4.33 -3.35 10.27
C ARG A 41 5.00 -2.02 10.56
N TYR A 42 6.09 -1.71 9.86
CA TYR A 42 6.80 -0.44 10.01
C TYR A 42 5.88 0.76 9.69
N ALA A 43 5.14 0.70 8.57
CA ALA A 43 4.15 1.71 8.23
C ALA A 43 3.05 1.84 9.27
N TRP A 44 2.54 0.72 9.79
CA TRP A 44 1.57 0.73 10.89
C TRP A 44 2.12 1.44 12.12
N GLU A 45 3.35 1.13 12.54
CA GLU A 45 3.99 1.71 13.72
C GLU A 45 4.22 3.21 13.55
N LYS A 46 4.76 3.65 12.40
CA LYS A 46 4.96 5.07 12.11
C LYS A 46 3.67 5.88 12.04
N LEU A 47 2.61 5.30 11.48
CA LEU A 47 1.29 5.95 11.46
C LEU A 47 0.67 6.02 12.86
N ALA A 48 0.93 5.03 13.72
CA ALA A 48 0.43 5.02 15.10
C ALA A 48 1.07 6.11 15.97
N GLU A 49 2.24 6.62 15.59
CA GLU A 49 2.93 7.74 16.24
C GLU A 49 2.35 9.11 15.85
N LEU A 50 1.38 9.17 14.92
CA LEU A 50 0.78 10.43 14.48
C LEU A 50 -0.48 10.76 15.28
N ASP A 51 -0.52 11.98 15.82
CA ASP A 51 -1.71 12.50 16.50
C ASP A 51 -2.90 12.57 15.54
N GLY A 52 -4.09 12.20 16.03
CA GLY A 52 -5.32 12.21 15.24
C GLY A 52 -5.41 11.13 14.16
N VAL A 53 -4.43 10.22 14.06
CA VAL A 53 -4.52 9.06 13.16
C VAL A 53 -5.22 7.89 13.84
N THR A 54 -6.24 7.34 13.18
CA THR A 54 -6.91 6.11 13.63
C THR A 54 -6.62 4.97 12.66
N LEU A 55 -5.98 3.91 13.16
CA LEU A 55 -5.65 2.72 12.38
C LEU A 55 -6.84 1.76 12.32
N ILE A 56 -7.23 1.40 11.10
CA ILE A 56 -8.31 0.44 10.85
C ILE A 56 -7.72 -0.97 10.67
N THR A 57 -6.56 -1.08 10.02
CA THR A 57 -5.87 -2.37 9.90
C THR A 57 -5.36 -2.82 11.27
N PRO A 58 -5.68 -4.03 11.74
CA PRO A 58 -5.20 -4.56 13.01
C PRO A 58 -3.71 -4.93 12.95
N LYS A 59 -2.94 -4.66 14.03
CA LYS A 59 -1.47 -4.89 14.06
C LYS A 59 -1.05 -6.34 13.83
N ALA A 60 -1.87 -7.31 14.25
CA ALA A 60 -1.47 -8.71 14.39
C ALA A 60 -1.09 -9.43 13.08
N LYS A 61 -1.64 -9.01 11.92
CA LYS A 61 -1.37 -9.64 10.63
C LYS A 61 -1.15 -8.58 9.54
N MET A 62 0.09 -8.45 9.11
CA MET A 62 0.48 -7.47 8.08
C MET A 62 0.61 -8.13 6.71
N ALA A 63 -0.11 -7.58 5.74
CA ALA A 63 -0.03 -7.94 4.33
C ALA A 63 0.42 -6.75 3.46
N GLY A 64 1.16 -5.80 4.04
CA GLY A 64 1.60 -4.57 3.38
C GLY A 64 0.51 -3.50 3.19
N LEU A 65 -0.74 -3.77 3.61
CA LEU A 65 -1.88 -2.88 3.44
C LEU A 65 -2.30 -2.25 4.79
N VAL A 66 -2.00 -0.96 4.97
CA VAL A 66 -2.32 -0.23 6.20
C VAL A 66 -3.37 0.83 5.92
N SER A 67 -4.60 0.57 6.38
CA SER A 67 -5.75 1.46 6.26
C SER A 67 -5.91 2.30 7.53
N PHE A 68 -6.14 3.60 7.36
CA PHE A 68 -6.25 4.57 8.44
C PHE A 68 -7.11 5.78 8.06
N THR A 69 -7.54 6.54 9.05
CA THR A 69 -8.14 7.88 8.90
C THR A 69 -7.29 8.91 9.64
N VAL A 70 -7.42 10.18 9.26
CA VAL A 70 -6.76 11.31 9.93
C VAL A 70 -7.84 12.30 10.35
N ALA A 71 -7.88 12.66 11.62
CA ALA A 71 -8.88 13.57 12.16
C ALA A 71 -8.86 14.91 11.39
N GLY A 72 -10.05 15.38 11.01
CA GLY A 72 -10.22 16.63 10.27
C GLY A 72 -9.86 16.57 8.78
N ILE A 73 -9.44 15.42 8.23
CA ILE A 73 -9.11 15.28 6.81
C ILE A 73 -9.87 14.11 6.19
N GLU A 74 -10.70 14.42 5.20
CA GLU A 74 -11.40 13.41 4.42
C GLU A 74 -10.40 12.59 3.55
N PRO A 75 -10.52 11.25 3.46
CA PRO A 75 -9.56 10.42 2.75
C PRO A 75 -9.28 10.82 1.28
N PRO A 76 -10.28 11.22 0.47
CA PRO A 76 -10.01 11.72 -0.88
C PRO A 76 -9.14 12.99 -0.90
N ASP A 77 -9.32 13.90 0.07
CA ASP A 77 -8.52 15.12 0.16
C ASP A 77 -7.08 14.81 0.59
N LEU A 78 -6.90 13.93 1.58
CA LEU A 78 -5.58 13.48 1.99
C LEU A 78 -4.80 12.87 0.82
N VAL A 79 -5.42 11.95 0.07
CA VAL A 79 -4.80 11.31 -1.09
C VAL A 79 -4.38 12.33 -2.15
N ARG A 80 -5.23 13.33 -2.44
CA ARG A 80 -4.92 14.40 -3.39
C ARG A 80 -3.70 15.20 -2.93
N ARG A 81 -3.68 15.68 -1.68
CA ARG A 81 -2.57 16.47 -1.13
C ARG A 81 -1.25 15.70 -1.04
N LEU A 82 -1.32 14.40 -0.79
CA LEU A 82 -0.14 13.52 -0.79
C LEU A 82 0.38 13.28 -2.22
N THR A 83 -0.53 13.14 -3.19
CA THR A 83 -0.15 12.99 -4.61
C THR A 83 0.62 14.22 -5.10
N GLU A 84 0.20 15.42 -4.71
CA GLU A 84 0.90 16.69 -5.00
C GLU A 84 2.33 16.73 -4.40
N ARG A 85 2.59 15.93 -3.36
CA ARG A 85 3.90 15.77 -2.70
C ARG A 85 4.69 14.55 -3.21
N GLY A 86 4.23 13.93 -4.29
CA GLY A 86 4.87 12.76 -4.88
C GLY A 86 4.66 11.46 -4.07
N VAL A 87 3.70 11.43 -3.15
CA VAL A 87 3.31 10.23 -2.38
C VAL A 87 2.02 9.67 -2.98
N VAL A 88 2.17 8.61 -3.78
CA VAL A 88 1.03 7.97 -4.47
C VAL A 88 0.45 6.87 -3.60
N ILE A 89 -0.70 7.15 -3.02
CA ILE A 89 -1.49 6.19 -2.25
C ILE A 89 -2.96 6.25 -2.70
N ARG A 90 -3.84 5.44 -2.10
CA ARG A 90 -5.26 5.44 -2.45
C ARG A 90 -6.15 5.56 -1.23
N TYR A 91 -7.40 5.94 -1.45
CA TYR A 91 -8.47 5.75 -0.47
C TYR A 91 -9.34 4.55 -0.86
N ILE A 92 -10.04 4.00 0.13
CA ILE A 92 -11.03 2.93 0.02
C ILE A 92 -12.39 3.55 0.36
N ARG A 93 -13.44 3.11 -0.31
CA ARG A 93 -14.80 3.64 -0.10
C ARG A 93 -15.57 2.91 1.00
N GLN A 94 -15.19 1.66 1.30
CA GLN A 94 -15.86 0.78 2.26
C GLN A 94 -14.84 -0.06 3.05
N PRO A 95 -14.50 0.31 4.30
CA PRO A 95 -14.85 1.59 4.95
C PRO A 95 -14.16 2.78 4.26
N LEU A 96 -14.69 3.99 4.43
CA LEU A 96 -14.08 5.21 3.92
C LEU A 96 -12.78 5.49 4.70
N CYS A 97 -11.63 5.25 4.04
CA CYS A 97 -10.32 5.39 4.68
C CYS A 97 -9.20 5.60 3.66
N THR A 98 -8.07 6.10 4.13
CA THR A 98 -6.82 6.17 3.36
C THR A 98 -6.06 4.85 3.52
N ARG A 99 -5.30 4.42 2.52
CA ARG A 99 -4.52 3.18 2.57
C ARG A 99 -3.15 3.33 1.95
N ILE A 100 -2.12 3.09 2.76
CA ILE A 100 -0.75 2.84 2.28
C ILE A 100 -0.64 1.35 1.92
N ALA A 101 -0.10 1.06 0.74
CA ALA A 101 0.12 -0.29 0.23
C ALA A 101 1.61 -0.45 -0.12
N THR A 102 2.33 -1.21 0.68
CA THR A 102 3.75 -1.49 0.49
C THR A 102 3.95 -2.81 -0.25
N GLY A 103 4.85 -2.80 -1.24
CA GLY A 103 5.37 -3.98 -1.91
C GLY A 103 6.76 -4.36 -1.40
N PHE A 104 7.26 -5.53 -1.81
CA PHE A 104 8.61 -5.97 -1.43
C PHE A 104 9.73 -5.03 -1.94
N TYR A 105 9.41 -4.26 -2.99
CA TYR A 105 10.30 -3.30 -3.65
C TYR A 105 10.32 -1.92 -2.99
N ASN A 106 9.43 -1.65 -2.03
CA ASN A 106 9.47 -0.40 -1.28
C ASN A 106 10.54 -0.43 -0.19
N THR A 107 10.83 0.75 0.35
CA THR A 107 11.75 0.92 1.47
C THR A 107 11.11 1.57 2.68
N GLU A 108 11.79 1.50 3.81
CA GLU A 108 11.45 2.22 5.03
C GLU A 108 11.45 3.73 4.77
N GLU A 109 12.36 4.24 3.92
CA GLU A 109 12.38 5.65 3.51
C GLU A 109 11.14 6.07 2.72
N ASP A 110 10.58 5.19 1.88
CA ASP A 110 9.29 5.46 1.21
C ASP A 110 8.17 5.67 2.24
N VAL A 111 8.16 4.83 3.28
CA VAL A 111 7.20 4.93 4.39
C VAL A 111 7.42 6.21 5.19
N ASP A 112 8.67 6.53 5.53
CA ASP A 112 9.01 7.73 6.29
C ASP A 112 8.65 9.01 5.52
N ARG A 113 8.88 9.04 4.21
CA ARG A 113 8.43 10.13 3.33
C ARG A 113 6.92 10.28 3.32
N ALA A 114 6.18 9.18 3.26
CA ALA A 114 4.72 9.22 3.32
C ALA A 114 4.21 9.76 4.66
N VAL A 115 4.80 9.33 5.78
CA VAL A 115 4.46 9.77 7.13
C VAL A 115 4.80 11.25 7.35
N ALA A 116 5.96 11.70 6.87
CA ALA A 116 6.34 13.11 6.90
C ALA A 116 5.36 13.97 6.10
N ALA A 117 4.98 13.55 4.88
CA ALA A 117 4.00 14.25 4.06
C ALA A 117 2.61 14.32 4.74
N ILE A 118 2.19 13.28 5.48
CA ILE A 118 0.96 13.31 6.26
C ILE A 118 1.06 14.38 7.37
N ARG A 119 2.17 14.43 8.11
CA ARG A 119 2.41 15.46 9.14
C ARG A 119 2.36 16.87 8.56
N GLU A 120 2.99 17.09 7.41
CA GLU A 120 2.93 18.37 6.71
C GLU A 120 1.50 18.76 6.36
N VAL A 121 0.71 17.82 5.84
CA VAL A 121 -0.71 18.06 5.54
C VAL A 121 -1.49 18.41 6.81
N GLN A 122 -1.26 17.71 7.92
CA GLN A 122 -1.89 18.02 9.22
C GLN A 122 -1.51 19.41 9.73
N SER A 123 -0.26 19.85 9.54
CA SER A 123 0.20 21.18 9.96
C SER A 123 -0.35 22.33 9.11
N SER A 124 -0.94 22.02 7.95
CA SER A 124 -1.52 22.98 7.01
C SER A 124 -3.04 23.11 7.10
N LEU A 125 -3.66 22.48 8.10
CA LEU A 125 -5.07 22.64 8.46
C LEU A 125 -5.26 23.85 9.37
#